data_AF-A0A9E3TW91-F1
#
_entry.id   AF-A0A9E3TW91-F1
#
_cell.length_a   1.000
_cell.length_b   1.000
_cell.length_c   1.000
_cell.angle_alpha   90.00
_cell.angle_beta   90.00
_cell.angle_gamma   90.00
#
_symmetry.space_group_name_H-M   'P 1'
#
loop_
_entity.id
_entity.type
_entity.pdbx_description
1 polymer ?
#
loop_
_entity_poly.entity_id
_entity_poly.type
_entity_poly.pdbx_seq_one_letter_code
_entity_poly.pdbx_strand_id
1 'polypeptide(L)'
;DLTGLPPTIEEIQAFEQDATEGAYERAVDRLLDSTRYGERMAIRWLDAARYADTHGYQTDGPRDMYRWRDWVIDAYNSNMPFDQFTIEQLAGDLLPNPKRSQLIATGFNRNHRANSEGGILDEEYLAEYAADRVETTCTVWLGVTMMCGRCHDHKYDPFSQKDYYQLFAFFNSVPERGKVFK
;
A
#
# COMPACT_ATOMS: atom_id res chain seq x y z
N ASP A 1 -13.01 6.94 -14.99
CA ASP A 1 -12.05 6.21 -15.83
C ASP A 1 -11.67 4.94 -15.08
N LEU A 2 -12.10 3.77 -15.60
CA LEU A 2 -11.99 2.47 -14.92
C LEU A 2 -10.71 1.70 -15.29
N THR A 3 -10.20 1.87 -16.51
CA THR A 3 -9.10 1.08 -17.05
C THR A 3 -7.84 1.90 -17.32
N GLY A 4 -7.90 3.24 -17.21
CA GLY A 4 -6.73 4.11 -17.40
C GLY A 4 -6.32 4.30 -18.86
N LEU A 5 -7.03 3.69 -19.80
CA LEU A 5 -6.77 3.74 -21.23
C LEU A 5 -8.02 4.24 -21.98
N PRO A 6 -7.85 4.98 -23.09
CA PRO A 6 -8.97 5.25 -23.98
C PRO A 6 -9.52 3.94 -24.56
N PRO A 7 -10.85 3.84 -24.79
CA PRO A 7 -11.45 2.64 -25.39
C PRO A 7 -10.95 2.44 -26.83
N THR A 8 -10.87 1.19 -27.28
CA THR A 8 -10.54 0.89 -28.67
C THR A 8 -11.71 1.20 -29.60
N ILE A 9 -11.44 1.29 -30.91
CA ILE A 9 -12.49 1.51 -31.91
C ILE A 9 -13.53 0.39 -31.86
N GLU A 10 -13.09 -0.85 -31.67
CA GLU A 10 -13.95 -2.02 -31.59
C GLU A 10 -14.85 -1.96 -30.35
N GLU A 11 -14.33 -1.52 -29.21
CA GLU A 11 -15.12 -1.35 -27.97
C GLU A 11 -16.19 -0.26 -28.10
N ILE A 12 -15.86 0.85 -28.78
CA ILE A 12 -16.80 1.94 -29.09
C ILE A 12 -17.91 1.41 -30.00
N GLN A 13 -17.55 0.78 -31.12
CA GLN A 13 -18.52 0.25 -32.07
C GLN A 13 -19.43 -0.81 -31.45
N ALA A 14 -18.87 -1.71 -30.63
CA ALA A 14 -19.65 -2.73 -29.93
C ALA A 14 -20.66 -2.11 -28.95
N PHE A 15 -20.31 -0.98 -28.31
CA PHE A 15 -21.23 -0.25 -27.45
C PHE A 15 -22.30 0.50 -28.24
N GLU A 16 -21.93 1.22 -29.31
CA GLU A 16 -22.87 1.99 -30.15
C GLU A 16 -23.90 1.09 -30.86
N GLN A 17 -23.52 -0.15 -31.18
CA GLN A 17 -24.39 -1.10 -31.86
C GLN A 17 -25.28 -1.91 -30.90
N ASP A 18 -25.00 -1.89 -29.59
CA ASP A 18 -25.82 -2.58 -28.58
C ASP A 18 -27.08 -1.78 -28.27
N ALA A 19 -28.16 -2.08 -28.98
CA ALA A 19 -29.47 -1.46 -28.79
C ALA A 19 -30.34 -2.14 -27.72
N THR A 20 -29.80 -3.12 -26.98
CA THR A 20 -30.58 -3.85 -25.98
C THR A 20 -30.63 -3.13 -24.64
N GLU A 21 -31.68 -3.36 -23.86
CA GLU A 21 -31.79 -2.82 -22.49
C GLU A 21 -30.57 -3.27 -21.66
N GLY A 22 -29.93 -2.33 -20.96
CA GLY A 22 -28.74 -2.61 -20.15
C GLY A 22 -27.37 -2.51 -20.87
N ALA A 23 -27.29 -1.89 -22.05
CA ALA A 23 -26.05 -1.77 -22.82
C ALA A 23 -24.92 -1.05 -22.05
N TYR A 24 -25.30 -0.05 -21.26
CA TYR A 24 -24.37 0.67 -20.40
C TYR A 24 -23.80 -0.23 -19.30
N GLU A 25 -24.66 -0.96 -18.60
CA GLU A 25 -24.29 -1.87 -17.51
C GLU A 25 -23.34 -2.96 -18.02
N ARG A 26 -23.64 -3.59 -19.15
CA ARG A 26 -22.73 -4.58 -19.76
C ARG A 26 -21.39 -3.99 -20.16
N ALA A 27 -21.36 -2.74 -20.64
CA ALA A 27 -20.12 -2.06 -20.96
C ALA A 27 -19.30 -1.77 -19.69
N VAL A 28 -19.96 -1.37 -18.59
CA VAL A 28 -19.33 -1.18 -17.28
C VAL A 28 -18.79 -2.51 -16.76
N ASP A 29 -19.58 -3.58 -16.77
CA ASP A 29 -19.17 -4.92 -16.32
C ASP A 29 -17.93 -5.39 -17.09
N ARG A 30 -17.92 -5.24 -18.43
CA ARG A 30 -16.75 -5.55 -19.25
C ARG A 30 -15.50 -4.76 -18.86
N LEU A 31 -15.65 -3.48 -18.50
CA LEU A 31 -14.53 -2.65 -18.06
C LEU A 31 -14.03 -3.04 -16.66
N LEU A 32 -14.93 -3.42 -15.76
CA LEU A 32 -14.61 -3.90 -14.42
C LEU A 32 -13.94 -5.29 -14.45
N ASP A 33 -14.35 -6.16 -15.37
CA ASP A 33 -13.79 -7.51 -15.57
C ASP A 33 -12.43 -7.50 -16.28
N SER A 34 -12.00 -6.35 -16.81
CA SER A 34 -10.70 -6.19 -17.47
C SER A 34 -9.56 -6.18 -16.44
N THR A 35 -8.46 -6.88 -16.71
CA THR A 35 -7.26 -6.82 -15.84
C THR A 35 -6.68 -5.40 -15.71
N ARG A 36 -6.99 -4.52 -16.66
CA ARG A 36 -6.62 -3.10 -16.65
C ARG A 36 -7.32 -2.33 -15.53
N TYR A 37 -8.46 -2.82 -15.04
CA TYR A 37 -9.14 -2.24 -13.88
C TYR A 37 -8.22 -2.25 -12.65
N GLY A 38 -7.65 -3.41 -12.30
CA GLY A 38 -6.73 -3.51 -11.17
C GLY A 38 -5.48 -2.67 -11.35
N GLU A 39 -4.90 -2.63 -12.56
CA GLU A 39 -3.75 -1.74 -12.86
C GLU A 39 -4.09 -0.26 -12.61
N ARG A 40 -5.26 0.19 -13.07
CA ARG A 40 -5.71 1.57 -12.88
C ARG A 40 -5.98 1.91 -11.43
N MET A 41 -6.71 1.05 -10.73
CA MET A 41 -7.12 1.28 -9.35
C MET A 41 -5.94 1.20 -8.38
N ALA A 42 -5.00 0.30 -8.64
CA ALA A 42 -3.81 0.13 -7.81
C ALA A 42 -2.97 1.41 -7.71
N ILE A 43 -2.89 2.25 -8.75
CA ILE A 43 -2.02 3.46 -8.77
C ILE A 43 -2.19 4.31 -7.50
N ARG A 44 -3.43 4.57 -7.08
CA ARG A 44 -3.71 5.37 -5.88
C ARG A 44 -3.27 4.66 -4.60
N TRP A 45 -3.43 3.34 -4.55
CA TRP A 45 -2.97 2.53 -3.44
C TRP A 45 -1.45 2.47 -3.35
N LEU A 46 -0.76 2.32 -4.49
CA LEU A 46 0.70 2.31 -4.56
C LEU A 46 1.28 3.61 -3.98
N ASP A 47 0.69 4.76 -4.32
CA ASP A 47 1.08 6.07 -3.78
C ASP A 47 0.87 6.15 -2.26
N ALA A 48 -0.35 5.81 -1.79
CA ALA A 48 -0.68 5.78 -0.36
C ALA A 48 0.24 4.83 0.45
N ALA A 49 0.63 3.72 -0.17
CA ALA A 49 1.52 2.73 0.41
C ALA A 49 3.00 3.05 0.24
N ARG A 50 3.38 4.23 -0.30
CA ARG A 50 4.78 4.66 -0.51
C ARG A 50 5.58 3.73 -1.43
N TYR A 51 4.93 3.07 -2.38
CA TYR A 51 5.63 2.21 -3.33
C TYR A 51 6.56 3.03 -4.23
N ALA A 52 7.77 2.53 -4.41
CA ALA A 52 8.73 3.03 -5.37
C ALA A 52 9.59 1.88 -5.89
N ASP A 53 10.16 2.04 -7.08
CA ASP A 53 11.15 1.11 -7.64
C ASP A 53 12.57 1.39 -7.11
N THR A 54 12.73 2.39 -6.23
CA THR A 54 13.98 2.74 -5.56
C THR A 54 13.79 2.94 -4.04
N HIS A 55 14.89 3.05 -3.30
CA HIS A 55 14.87 3.22 -1.84
C HIS A 55 14.38 4.59 -1.36
N GLY A 56 14.35 5.61 -2.22
CA GLY A 56 13.79 6.92 -1.96
C GLY A 56 14.58 7.79 -0.97
N TYR A 57 15.82 7.41 -0.66
CA TYR A 57 16.71 8.13 0.27
C TYR A 57 18.04 8.50 -0.40
N GLN A 58 19.04 8.97 0.35
CA GLN A 58 20.30 9.54 -0.13
C GLN A 58 20.95 8.84 -1.34
N THR A 59 21.16 7.52 -1.28
CA THR A 59 21.79 6.76 -2.39
C THR A 59 20.79 6.39 -3.50
N ASP A 60 19.50 6.37 -3.16
CA ASP A 60 18.35 6.03 -4.01
C ASP A 60 18.56 4.82 -4.93
N GLY A 61 19.09 3.73 -4.37
CA GLY A 61 19.32 2.49 -5.13
C GLY A 61 18.03 1.77 -5.53
N PRO A 62 18.07 0.91 -6.56
CA PRO A 62 16.91 0.12 -6.98
C PRO A 62 16.45 -0.85 -5.89
N ARG A 63 15.16 -1.18 -5.86
CA ARG A 63 14.58 -2.19 -4.96
C ARG A 63 13.64 -3.15 -5.69
N ASP A 64 13.68 -4.42 -5.30
CA ASP A 64 12.78 -5.44 -5.83
C ASP A 64 11.48 -5.51 -5.03
N MET A 65 10.51 -4.64 -5.36
CA MET A 65 9.19 -4.61 -4.69
C MET A 65 8.01 -4.91 -5.62
N TYR A 66 8.26 -5.15 -6.91
CA TYR A 66 7.22 -5.38 -7.92
C TYR A 66 6.24 -6.50 -7.56
N ARG A 67 6.67 -7.53 -6.80
CA ARG A 67 5.78 -8.62 -6.37
C ARG A 67 4.66 -8.14 -5.43
N TRP A 68 4.94 -7.15 -4.59
CA TRP A 68 3.92 -6.54 -3.74
C TRP A 68 2.97 -5.68 -4.58
N ARG A 69 3.49 -4.92 -5.57
CA ARG A 69 2.67 -4.17 -6.53
C ARG A 69 1.72 -5.09 -7.29
N ASP A 70 2.24 -6.19 -7.82
CA ASP A 70 1.46 -7.17 -8.57
C ASP A 70 0.39 -7.81 -7.66
N TRP A 71 0.71 -8.08 -6.39
CA TRP A 71 -0.27 -8.54 -5.41
C TRP A 71 -1.42 -7.54 -5.21
N VAL A 72 -1.14 -6.23 -5.15
CA VAL A 72 -2.20 -5.19 -5.04
C VAL A 72 -3.07 -5.19 -6.29
N ILE A 73 -2.48 -5.27 -7.48
CA ILE A 73 -3.22 -5.34 -8.76
C ILE A 73 -4.15 -6.57 -8.76
N ASP A 74 -3.63 -7.73 -8.35
CA ASP A 74 -4.39 -8.97 -8.26
C ASP A 74 -5.51 -8.89 -7.21
N ALA A 75 -5.29 -8.20 -6.08
CA ALA A 75 -6.32 -7.98 -5.06
C ALA A 75 -7.50 -7.16 -5.61
N TYR A 76 -7.23 -6.12 -6.41
CA TYR A 76 -8.30 -5.37 -7.10
C TYR A 76 -9.03 -6.23 -8.13
N ASN A 77 -8.30 -6.94 -8.99
CA ASN A 77 -8.88 -7.76 -10.06
C ASN A 77 -9.68 -8.96 -9.54
N SER A 78 -9.34 -9.47 -8.35
CA SER A 78 -10.10 -10.54 -7.69
C SER A 78 -11.25 -10.03 -6.81
N ASN A 79 -11.48 -8.71 -6.77
CA ASN A 79 -12.45 -8.06 -5.89
C ASN A 79 -12.28 -8.51 -4.43
N MET A 80 -11.03 -8.51 -3.94
CA MET A 80 -10.72 -8.94 -2.59
C MET A 80 -11.50 -8.08 -1.57
N PRO A 81 -12.18 -8.70 -0.59
CA PRO A 81 -12.82 -7.97 0.50
C PRO A 81 -11.83 -7.06 1.23
N PHE A 82 -12.27 -5.83 1.54
CA PHE A 82 -11.39 -4.81 2.11
C PHE A 82 -10.82 -5.23 3.48
N ASP A 83 -11.59 -5.95 4.30
CA ASP A 83 -11.14 -6.51 5.57
C ASP A 83 -9.99 -7.51 5.39
N GLN A 84 -10.09 -8.41 4.41
CA GLN A 84 -9.01 -9.32 4.06
C GLN A 84 -7.79 -8.55 3.52
N PHE A 85 -8.01 -7.58 2.64
CA PHE A 85 -6.95 -6.72 2.09
C PHE A 85 -6.20 -5.95 3.19
N THR A 86 -6.91 -5.48 4.22
CA THR A 86 -6.32 -4.85 5.42
C THR A 86 -5.48 -5.85 6.21
N ILE A 87 -6.04 -7.03 6.54
CA ILE A 87 -5.38 -8.02 7.38
C ILE A 87 -4.10 -8.52 6.71
N GLU A 88 -4.15 -8.87 5.42
CA GLU A 88 -2.99 -9.43 4.71
C GLU A 88 -1.84 -8.41 4.58
N GLN A 89 -2.16 -7.12 4.41
CA GLN A 89 -1.12 -6.08 4.33
C GLN A 89 -0.54 -5.67 5.69
N LEU A 90 -1.35 -5.59 6.74
CA LEU A 90 -0.86 -5.17 8.05
C LEU A 90 -0.21 -6.31 8.83
N ALA A 91 -0.70 -7.54 8.69
CA ALA A 91 -0.35 -8.67 9.55
C ALA A 91 -0.41 -10.05 8.85
N GLY A 92 -0.27 -10.09 7.52
CA GLY A 92 -0.34 -11.34 6.75
C GLY A 92 0.71 -12.38 7.15
N ASP A 93 1.88 -11.95 7.62
CA ASP A 93 2.94 -12.80 8.17
C ASP A 93 2.64 -13.37 9.57
N LEU A 94 1.71 -12.76 10.30
CA LEU A 94 1.26 -13.21 11.62
C LEU A 94 0.08 -14.19 11.54
N LEU A 95 -0.47 -14.44 10.35
CA LEU A 95 -1.55 -15.41 10.17
C LEU A 95 -1.06 -16.84 10.42
N PRO A 96 -1.92 -17.75 10.92
CA PRO A 96 -1.55 -19.15 11.07
C PRO A 96 -1.20 -19.78 9.71
N ASN A 97 0.03 -20.32 9.59
CA ASN A 97 0.54 -20.94 8.35
C ASN A 97 0.36 -20.04 7.12
N PRO A 98 1.02 -18.86 7.09
CA PRO A 98 0.72 -17.84 6.09
C PRO A 98 1.09 -18.31 4.69
N LYS A 99 0.20 -18.05 3.72
CA LYS A 99 0.48 -18.32 2.30
C LYS A 99 1.60 -17.39 1.81
N ARG A 100 2.29 -17.80 0.75
CA ARG A 100 3.29 -16.94 0.09
C ARG A 100 2.70 -15.57 -0.31
N SER A 101 1.45 -15.53 -0.78
CA SER A 101 0.77 -14.27 -1.14
C SER A 101 0.59 -13.35 0.07
N GLN A 102 0.26 -13.90 1.24
CA GLN A 102 0.08 -13.15 2.49
C GLN A 102 1.41 -12.60 3.00
N LEU A 103 2.49 -13.37 2.89
CA LEU A 103 3.85 -12.88 3.17
C LEU A 103 4.26 -11.75 2.23
N ILE A 104 3.89 -11.83 0.95
CA ILE A 104 4.14 -10.77 -0.03
C ILE A 104 3.32 -9.53 0.35
N ALA A 105 2.02 -9.68 0.66
CA ALA A 105 1.12 -8.60 1.02
C ALA A 105 1.63 -7.75 2.20
N THR A 106 2.20 -8.41 3.22
CA THR A 106 2.81 -7.74 4.38
C THR A 106 3.99 -6.83 4.02
N GLY A 107 4.49 -6.92 2.79
CA GLY A 107 5.42 -5.96 2.18
C GLY A 107 4.95 -4.49 2.23
N PHE A 108 3.68 -4.21 2.49
CA PHE A 108 3.18 -2.86 2.81
C PHE A 108 4.02 -2.19 3.91
N ASN A 109 4.35 -2.92 4.97
CA ASN A 109 5.17 -2.45 6.07
C ASN A 109 6.64 -2.22 5.67
N ARG A 110 7.05 -2.59 4.47
CA ARG A 110 8.43 -2.48 3.95
C ARG A 110 8.53 -1.44 2.84
N ASN A 111 7.44 -0.78 2.45
CA ASN A 111 7.45 0.19 1.37
C ASN A 111 8.07 1.53 1.75
N HIS A 112 8.18 1.86 3.04
CA HIS A 112 8.87 3.05 3.51
C HIS A 112 10.28 3.20 2.91
N ARG A 113 10.75 4.44 2.88
CA ARG A 113 12.11 4.75 2.43
C ARG A 113 13.13 4.01 3.28
N ALA A 114 14.22 3.58 2.67
CA ALA A 114 15.27 2.83 3.34
C ALA A 114 16.62 3.50 3.12
N ASN A 115 17.45 3.56 4.16
CA ASN A 115 18.75 4.22 4.08
C ASN A 115 19.90 3.21 3.89
N SER A 116 20.83 3.57 2.99
CA SER A 116 22.07 2.84 2.69
C SER A 116 23.32 3.74 2.82
N GLU A 117 23.18 4.92 3.41
CA GLU A 117 24.26 5.88 3.60
C GLU A 117 25.34 5.32 4.54
N GLY A 118 26.60 5.65 4.25
CA GLY A 118 27.72 5.31 5.13
C GLY A 118 27.69 6.16 6.40
N GLY A 119 27.73 5.52 7.56
CA GLY A 119 27.78 6.20 8.87
C GLY A 119 26.42 6.38 9.55
N ILE A 120 25.35 5.80 8.99
CA ILE A 120 24.03 5.78 9.64
C ILE A 120 24.06 5.01 10.96
N LEU A 121 23.20 5.42 11.88
CA LEU A 121 22.93 4.70 13.12
C LEU A 121 21.73 3.77 12.87
N ASP A 122 21.97 2.46 12.93
CA ASP A 122 20.94 1.44 12.66
C ASP A 122 19.74 1.64 13.60
N GLU A 123 19.98 1.94 14.87
CA GLU A 123 18.94 2.15 15.90
C GLU A 123 18.07 3.39 15.63
N GLU A 124 18.65 4.46 15.08
CA GLU A 124 17.92 5.65 14.67
C GLU A 124 16.92 5.29 13.56
N TYR A 125 17.38 4.60 12.52
CA TYR A 125 16.51 4.25 11.39
C TYR A 125 15.50 3.16 11.72
N LEU A 126 15.78 2.25 12.65
CA LEU A 126 14.75 1.36 13.19
C LEU A 126 13.59 2.16 13.80
N ALA A 127 13.91 3.24 14.55
CA ALA A 127 12.89 4.12 15.10
C ALA A 127 12.17 4.93 14.00
N GLU A 128 12.88 5.45 13.00
CA GLU A 128 12.25 6.15 11.88
C GLU A 128 11.32 5.24 11.05
N TYR A 129 11.71 3.99 10.81
CA TYR A 129 10.88 3.05 10.05
C TYR A 129 9.61 2.67 10.81
N ALA A 130 9.71 2.46 12.13
CA ALA A 130 8.53 2.26 12.96
C ALA A 130 7.63 3.50 12.99
N ALA A 131 8.20 4.70 13.05
CA ALA A 131 7.44 5.96 12.99
C ALA A 131 6.70 6.14 11.64
N ASP A 132 7.34 5.83 10.51
CA ASP A 132 6.71 5.86 9.18
C ASP A 132 5.51 4.91 9.09
N ARG A 133 5.65 3.69 9.63
CA ARG A 133 4.55 2.71 9.65
C ARG A 133 3.37 3.18 10.48
N VAL A 134 3.62 3.83 11.63
CA VAL A 134 2.57 4.46 12.43
C VAL A 134 1.87 5.54 11.62
N GLU A 135 2.62 6.48 11.06
CA GLU A 135 2.08 7.60 10.30
C GLU A 135 1.22 7.12 9.14
N THR A 136 1.77 6.20 8.36
CA THR A 136 1.09 5.64 7.20
C THR A 136 -0.16 4.91 7.60
N THR A 137 -0.07 3.99 8.56
CA THR A 137 -1.21 3.16 8.93
C THR A 137 -2.37 4.04 9.40
N CYS A 138 -2.07 5.04 10.22
CA CYS A 138 -3.07 6.00 10.69
C CYS A 138 -3.67 6.81 9.55
N THR A 139 -2.84 7.30 8.63
CA THR A 139 -3.30 8.13 7.52
C THR A 139 -4.14 7.33 6.53
N VAL A 140 -3.66 6.16 6.12
CA VAL A 140 -4.25 5.35 5.05
C VAL A 140 -5.48 4.58 5.51
N TRP A 141 -5.46 4.00 6.72
CA TRP A 141 -6.55 3.14 7.20
C TRP A 141 -7.50 3.85 8.17
N LEU A 142 -6.98 4.71 9.04
CA LEU A 142 -7.78 5.35 10.09
C LEU A 142 -8.26 6.76 9.70
N GLY A 143 -7.67 7.35 8.66
CA GLY A 143 -7.98 8.71 8.22
C GLY A 143 -7.59 9.79 9.24
N VAL A 144 -6.60 9.52 10.11
CA VAL A 144 -6.14 10.44 11.16
C VAL A 144 -4.62 10.65 11.11
N THR A 145 -4.18 11.84 11.50
CA THR A 145 -2.75 12.20 11.51
C THR A 145 -2.15 12.01 12.90
N MET A 146 -1.46 10.89 13.14
CA MET A 146 -0.84 10.63 14.45
C MET A 146 0.55 11.26 14.64
N MET A 147 1.09 11.94 13.62
CA MET A 147 2.49 12.42 13.61
C MET A 147 2.82 13.39 14.74
N CYS A 148 1.90 14.27 15.15
CA CYS A 148 2.14 15.18 16.29
C CYS A 148 2.46 14.42 17.58
N GLY A 149 1.80 13.26 17.77
CA GLY A 149 1.97 12.31 18.88
C GLY A 149 3.40 11.87 19.12
N ARG A 150 4.27 12.00 18.11
CA ARG A 150 5.70 11.70 18.20
C ARG A 150 6.40 12.56 19.25
N CYS A 151 6.07 13.85 19.34
CA CYS A 151 6.79 14.79 20.22
C CYS A 151 5.92 15.29 21.38
N HIS A 152 4.61 15.35 21.21
CA HIS A 152 3.66 15.83 22.22
C HIS A 152 2.25 15.29 21.93
N ASP A 153 1.30 15.47 22.84
CA ASP A 153 -0.10 15.10 22.60
C ASP A 153 -0.64 15.77 21.33
N HIS A 154 -1.48 15.07 20.58
CA HIS A 154 -2.00 15.58 19.32
C HIS A 154 -2.77 16.90 19.53
N LYS A 155 -2.56 17.87 18.63
CA LYS A 155 -3.00 19.26 18.86
C LYS A 155 -4.52 19.43 18.96
N TYR A 156 -5.28 18.63 18.21
CA TYR A 156 -6.73 18.78 18.07
C TYR A 156 -7.50 17.51 18.45
N ASP A 157 -7.08 16.36 17.93
CA ASP A 157 -7.65 15.05 18.27
C ASP A 157 -7.21 14.53 19.65
N PRO A 158 -8.05 13.70 20.32
CA PRO A 158 -7.82 13.23 21.69
C PRO A 158 -6.81 12.07 21.77
N PHE A 159 -5.67 12.19 21.08
CA PHE A 159 -4.59 11.21 21.12
C PHE A 159 -3.41 11.76 21.92
N SER A 160 -3.02 11.04 22.95
CA SER A 160 -1.83 11.37 23.73
C SER A 160 -0.56 10.90 23.02
N GLN A 161 0.58 11.46 23.41
CA GLN A 161 1.90 10.93 23.04
C GLN A 161 2.05 9.47 23.49
N LYS A 162 1.42 9.10 24.61
CA LYS A 162 1.43 7.71 25.08
C LYS A 162 0.74 6.77 24.10
N ASP A 163 -0.41 7.18 23.55
CA ASP A 163 -1.14 6.38 22.56
C ASP A 163 -0.30 6.20 21.28
N TYR A 164 0.40 7.25 20.86
CA TYR A 164 1.36 7.17 19.74
C TYR A 164 2.42 6.10 19.98
N TYR A 165 3.09 6.12 21.13
CA TYR A 165 4.16 5.15 21.42
C TYR A 165 3.63 3.73 21.71
N GLN A 166 2.38 3.58 22.14
CA GLN A 166 1.72 2.27 22.19
C GLN A 166 1.48 1.70 20.80
N LEU A 167 1.05 2.53 19.85
CA LEU A 167 0.90 2.10 18.46
C LEU A 167 2.26 1.82 17.80
N PHE A 168 3.26 2.66 18.07
CA PHE A 168 4.65 2.47 17.63
C PHE A 168 5.20 1.09 18.02
N ALA A 169 4.87 0.61 19.22
CA ALA A 169 5.35 -0.67 19.71
C ALA A 169 4.95 -1.86 18.81
N PHE A 170 3.79 -1.81 18.15
CA PHE A 170 3.37 -2.84 17.20
C PHE A 170 4.25 -2.88 15.94
N PHE A 171 4.75 -1.73 15.51
CA PHE A 171 5.57 -1.61 14.30
C PHE A 171 7.08 -1.70 14.56
N ASN A 172 7.48 -1.58 15.83
CA ASN A 172 8.86 -1.73 16.29
C ASN A 172 9.23 -3.18 16.66
N SER A 173 8.47 -4.17 16.18
CA SER A 173 8.77 -5.60 16.33
C SER A 173 9.16 -6.28 15.02
N VAL A 174 9.30 -5.51 13.94
CA VAL A 174 9.62 -6.02 12.62
C VAL A 174 11.11 -6.37 12.55
N PRO A 175 11.51 -7.62 12.21
CA PRO A 175 12.92 -7.99 12.14
C PRO A 175 13.57 -7.33 10.92
N GLU A 176 14.33 -6.27 11.16
CA GLU A 176 15.15 -5.56 10.17
C GLU A 176 16.39 -4.92 10.82
N ARG A 177 17.27 -4.36 10.01
CA ARG A 177 18.60 -3.89 10.45
C ARG A 177 18.72 -2.37 10.57
N GLY A 178 17.67 -1.61 10.29
CA GLY A 178 17.77 -0.15 10.17
C GLY A 178 18.49 0.33 8.89
N LYS A 179 19.02 -0.59 8.08
CA LYS A 179 19.77 -0.27 6.86
C LYS A 179 19.54 -1.25 5.73
N VAL A 180 19.71 -0.77 4.50
CA VAL A 180 19.84 -1.57 3.28
C VAL A 180 21.27 -1.57 2.80
N PHE A 181 21.75 -2.75 2.38
CA PHE A 181 23.06 -2.90 1.77
C PHE A 181 22.95 -2.66 0.27
N LYS A 182 23.97 -2.02 -0.30
CA LYS A 182 24.12 -1.84 -1.74
C LYS A 182 24.39 -3.17 -2.45
#